data_AF-A0A085FUE5-F1
#
_entry.id   AF-A0A085FUE5-F1
#
_cell.length_a   1.000
_cell.length_b   1.000
_cell.length_c   1.000
_cell.angle_alpha   90.00
_cell.angle_beta   90.00
_cell.angle_gamma   90.00
#
_symmetry.space_group_name_H-M   'P 1'
#
loop_
_entity.id
_entity.type
_entity.pdbx_description
1 polymer ?
#
loop_
_entity_poly.entity_id
_entity_poly.type
_entity_poly.pdbx_seq_one_letter_code
_entity_poly.pdbx_strand_id
1 'polypeptide(L)' 'MARAQCGAVMKQPIVIHTDEDYEQAQLRVAELQAASDSSAKEQELQALAEAMLAWELRRETAED' A
#
# COMPACT_ATOMS: atom_id res chain seq x y z
N MET A 1 14.76 30.39 -8.66
CA MET A 1 14.95 29.58 -7.44
C MET A 1 13.67 28.79 -7.18
N ALA A 2 13.83 27.52 -6.80
CA ALA A 2 12.83 26.56 -6.32
C ALA A 2 11.53 26.38 -7.15
N ARG A 3 11.56 25.44 -8.12
CA ARG A 3 10.37 24.69 -8.48
C ARG A 3 10.05 23.76 -7.31
N ALA A 4 9.11 24.15 -6.45
CA ALA A 4 8.41 23.21 -5.61
C ALA A 4 7.56 22.33 -6.52
N GLN A 5 8.12 21.20 -6.96
CA GLN A 5 7.37 20.13 -7.58
C GLN A 5 6.57 19.41 -6.47
N CYS A 6 5.59 20.10 -5.89
CA CYS A 6 4.50 19.47 -5.16
C CYS A 6 3.53 18.91 -6.20
N GLY A 7 3.94 17.83 -6.87
CA GLY A 7 3.21 17.22 -7.97
C GLY A 7 3.03 15.74 -7.71
N ALA A 8 1.86 15.40 -7.15
CA ALA A 8 1.15 14.14 -7.35
C ALA A 8 2.01 12.89 -7.56
N VAL A 9 2.49 12.29 -6.48
CA VAL A 9 2.71 10.84 -6.50
C VAL A 9 1.34 10.21 -6.27
N MET A 10 0.50 10.22 -7.31
CA MET A 10 -0.51 9.17 -7.44
C MET A 10 0.28 7.91 -7.78
N LYS A 11 0.95 7.36 -6.76
CA LYS A 11 1.61 6.04 -6.82
C LYS A 11 0.50 5.10 -7.26
N GLN A 12 0.78 4.35 -8.32
CA GLN A 12 -0.17 3.44 -8.95
C GLN A 12 -0.93 2.63 -7.89
N PRO A 13 -2.20 2.29 -8.12
CA PRO A 13 -2.96 1.48 -7.19
C PRO A 13 -2.16 0.22 -6.87
N ILE A 14 -1.90 0.00 -5.58
CA ILE A 14 -1.27 -1.23 -5.11
C ILE A 14 -2.30 -2.32 -5.29
N VAL A 15 -1.97 -3.35 -6.06
CA VAL A 15 -2.89 -4.48 -6.30
C VAL A 15 -2.15 -5.77 -5.97
N ILE A 16 -2.76 -6.57 -5.10
CA ILE A 16 -2.24 -7.86 -4.67
C ILE A 16 -2.97 -8.95 -5.47
N HIS A 17 -2.22 -9.78 -6.19
CA HIS A 17 -2.78 -10.87 -7.00
C HIS A 17 -2.41 -12.25 -6.45
N THR A 18 -1.27 -12.35 -5.78
CA THR A 18 -0.69 -13.61 -5.28
C THR A 18 -0.40 -13.53 -3.79
N ASP A 19 -0.18 -14.69 -3.16
CA ASP A 19 0.31 -14.74 -1.78
C ASP A 19 1.69 -14.06 -1.65
N GLU A 20 2.56 -14.16 -2.66
CA GLU A 20 3.87 -13.48 -2.67
C GLU A 20 3.71 -11.95 -2.67
N ASP A 21 2.75 -11.40 -3.43
CA ASP A 21 2.43 -9.96 -3.40
C ASP A 21 1.96 -9.52 -2.01
N TYR A 22 1.19 -10.38 -1.33
CA TYR A 22 0.67 -10.12 0.01
C TYR A 22 1.80 -10.13 1.05
N GLU A 23 2.74 -11.07 0.97
CA GLU A 23 3.95 -11.09 1.80
C GLU A 23 4.81 -9.84 1.57
N GLN A 24 5.01 -9.42 0.31
CA GLN A 24 5.74 -8.18 -0.01
C GLN A 24 5.04 -6.94 0.56
N ALA A 25 3.70 -6.89 0.50
CA ALA A 25 2.92 -5.81 1.11
C ALA A 25 3.11 -5.76 2.63
N GLN A 26 3.14 -6.91 3.32
CA GLN A 26 3.42 -6.98 4.75
C GLN A 26 4.82 -6.49 5.12
N LEU A 27 5.84 -6.91 4.36
CA LEU A 27 7.21 -6.42 4.54
C LEU A 27 7.25 -4.90 4.39
N ARG A 28 6.56 -4.36 3.39
CA ARG A 28 6.51 -2.92 3.16
C ARG A 28 5.83 -2.16 4.30
N VAL A 29 4.75 -2.70 4.86
CA VAL A 29 4.10 -2.14 6.07
C VAL A 29 5.09 -2.09 7.24
N ALA A 30 5.84 -3.16 7.48
CA ALA A 30 6.83 -3.20 8.57
C ALA A 30 7.95 -2.16 8.38
N GLU A 31 8.47 -2.01 7.15
CA GLU A 31 9.45 -0.97 6.82
C GLU A 31 8.90 0.44 7.07
N LEU A 32 7.67 0.71 6.62
CA LEU A 32 7.03 2.02 6.80
C LEU A 32 6.77 2.31 8.27
N GLN A 33 6.36 1.32 9.07
CA GLN A 33 6.16 1.48 10.50
C GLN A 33 7.44 1.86 11.24
N ALA A 34 8.59 1.33 10.82
CA ALA A 34 9.90 1.67 11.38
C ALA A 34 10.42 3.06 10.93
N ALA A 35 9.91 3.60 9.82
CA ALA A 35 10.28 4.92 9.33
C ALA A 35 9.62 6.05 10.13
N SER A 36 10.23 7.23 10.12
CA SER A 36 9.66 8.44 10.73
C SER A 36 8.32 8.81 10.11
N ASP A 37 7.44 9.40 10.93
CA ASP A 37 6.10 9.78 10.50
C ASP A 37 6.13 10.88 9.44
N SER A 38 5.32 10.68 8.41
CA SER A 38 5.15 11.63 7.31
C SER A 38 3.82 11.36 6.61
N SER A 39 3.23 12.40 6.02
CA SER A 39 1.99 12.27 5.25
C SER A 39 2.13 11.27 4.09
N ALA A 40 3.32 11.15 3.50
CA ALA A 40 3.58 10.17 2.44
C ALA A 40 3.57 8.72 2.97
N LYS A 41 4.11 8.48 4.17
CA LYS A 41 4.04 7.18 4.85
C LYS A 41 2.59 6.80 5.14
N GLU A 42 1.80 7.72 5.69
CA GLU A 42 0.39 7.48 6.00
C GLU A 42 -0.43 7.13 4.75
N GLN A 43 -0.21 7.86 3.65
CA GLN A 43 -0.86 7.58 2.36
C GLN A 43 -0.49 6.20 1.82
N GLU A 44 0.79 5.82 1.91
CA GLU A 44 1.24 4.51 1.44
C GLU A 44 0.71 3.36 2.30
N LEU A 45 0.67 3.56 3.63
CA LEU A 45 0.06 2.60 4.56
C LEU A 45 -1.44 2.42 4.28
N GLN A 46 -2.16 3.51 3.99
CA GLN A 46 -3.57 3.44 3.62
C GLN A 46 -3.78 2.64 2.32
N ALA A 47 -2.98 2.90 1.29
CA ALA A 47 -3.06 2.18 0.03
C ALA A 47 -2.72 0.68 0.19
N LEU A 48 -1.75 0.33 1.03
CA LEU A 48 -1.40 -1.06 1.35
C LEU A 48 -2.56 -1.77 2.07
N ALA A 49 -3.18 -1.10 3.05
CA ALA A 49 -4.32 -1.66 3.78
C ALA A 49 -5.51 -1.93 2.86
N GLU A 50 -5.83 -1.00 1.96
CA GLU A 50 -6.90 -1.16 0.97
C GLU A 50 -6.63 -2.33 0.01
N ALA A 51 -5.38 -2.47 -0.46
CA ALA A 51 -4.99 -3.54 -1.36
C ALA A 51 -5.07 -4.93 -0.71
N MET A 52 -4.62 -5.05 0.55
CA MET A 52 -4.68 -6.28 1.34
C MET A 52 -6.12 -6.69 1.61
N LEU A 53 -6.97 -5.76 2.06
CA LEU A 53 -8.39 -6.02 2.27
C LEU A 53 -9.10 -6.44 0.97
N ALA A 54 -8.82 -5.76 -0.15
CA ALA A 54 -9.43 -6.11 -1.44
C ALA A 54 -9.02 -7.50 -1.94
N TRP A 55 -7.84 -8.00 -1.57
CA TRP A 55 -7.42 -9.36 -1.87
C TRP A 55 -8.08 -10.39 -0.95
N GLU A 56 -8.14 -10.12 0.36
CA GLU A 56 -8.82 -10.96 1.35
C GLU A 56 -10.29 -11.16 1.01
N LEU A 57 -11.02 -10.08 0.70
CA LEU A 57 -12.42 -10.14 0.30
C LEU A 57 -12.65 -10.98 -0.97
N ARG A 58 -11.74 -10.87 -1.96
CA ARG A 58 -11.81 -11.69 -3.18
C ARG A 58 -11.67 -13.18 -2.89
N ARG A 59 -10.85 -13.55 -1.90
CA ARG A 59 -10.68 -14.95 -1.48
C ARG A 59 -11.89 -15.44 -0.71
N GLU A 60 -12.36 -14.68 0.28
CA GLU A 60 -13.55 -15.01 1.08
C GLU A 60 -14.79 -15.20 0.18
N THR A 61 -14.96 -14.35 -0.83
CA THR A 61 -16.10 -14.46 -1.77
C THR A 61 -15.93 -15.58 -2.80
N ALA A 62 -14.73 -16.12 -2.99
CA ALA A 62 -14.47 -17.22 -3.93
C ALA A 62 -14.63 -18.61 -3.28
N GLU A 63 -14.76 -18.68 -1.95
CA GLU A 63 -14.89 -19.92 -1.19
C GLU A 63 -16.36 -20.26 -0.79
N ASP A 64 -17.34 -19.46 -1.23
CA ASP A 64 -18.81 -19.70 -1.14
C ASP A 64 -19.41 -20.23 -2.47
#